data_AF-A0A8B6C6F9-F1
#
_entry.id   AF-A0A8B6C6F9-F1
#
_cell.length_a   1.000
_cell.length_b   1.000
_cell.length_c   1.000
_cell.angle_alpha   90.00
_cell.angle_beta   90.00
_cell.angle_gamma   90.00
#
_symmetry.space_group_name_H-M   'P 1'
#
loop_
_entity.id
_entity.type
_entity.pdbx_description
1 polymer ?
#
loop_
_entity_poly.entity_id
_entity_poly.type
_entity_poly.pdbx_seq_one_letter_code
_entity_poly.pdbx_strand_id
1 'polypeptide(L)'
;MKVFVYLAVLVGLVYGQCDPAGNCSPPDCRCFKDNTTPGGLQPDEIPQMVVITMDYALNSEFAELYDQLFTTTNPNDCPTLGTFYLQDLNTDYDVVKAYYDRGFEIGVSSVDGTIPKDEVGWVDLIKTVKTKITGAGINGDDVRGYRPPQLNFGGTEEFIGIGDNGLVYDAGCVTSEYDTPSNFKWPFTYDFQKEQPVTARVCQLIKNSKVNGSLSSQISLSRMTQNVKFHKGALMLKRRQMLSIYYMITLLLTTKVAEHHMSSLLMLLG
;
A
#
# COMPACT_ATOMS: atom_id res chain seq x y z
N MET A 1 -29.47 22.08 -48.57
CA MET A 1 -28.10 21.88 -48.04
C MET A 1 -28.17 22.01 -46.53
N LYS A 2 -28.06 20.92 -45.77
CA LYS A 2 -28.12 20.92 -44.30
C LYS A 2 -26.70 20.83 -43.76
N VAL A 3 -26.23 21.88 -43.09
CA VAL A 3 -24.92 21.92 -42.45
C VAL A 3 -25.05 21.25 -41.09
N PHE A 4 -24.36 20.13 -40.90
CA PHE A 4 -24.24 19.47 -39.60
C PHE A 4 -23.01 20.04 -38.88
N VAL A 5 -23.24 20.81 -37.83
CA VAL A 5 -22.18 21.26 -36.92
C VAL A 5 -21.95 20.14 -35.90
N TYR A 6 -20.82 19.44 -36.02
CA TYR A 6 -20.39 18.49 -35.00
C TYR A 6 -19.70 19.24 -33.88
N LEU A 7 -20.37 19.34 -32.72
CA LEU A 7 -19.76 19.82 -31.49
C LEU A 7 -18.90 18.70 -30.91
N ALA A 8 -17.60 18.71 -31.17
CA ALA A 8 -16.67 17.82 -30.50
C ALA A 8 -16.48 18.32 -29.06
N VAL A 9 -17.18 17.70 -28.11
CA VAL A 9 -16.88 17.90 -26.68
C VAL A 9 -15.57 17.18 -26.38
N LEU A 10 -14.47 17.94 -26.39
CA LEU A 10 -13.21 17.51 -25.81
C LEU A 10 -13.42 17.41 -24.29
N VAL A 11 -13.77 16.23 -23.79
CA VAL A 11 -13.60 15.91 -22.36
C VAL A 11 -12.11 15.77 -22.12
N GLY A 12 -11.43 16.91 -21.94
CA GLY A 12 -10.10 16.91 -21.36
C GLY A 12 -10.23 16.38 -19.94
N LEU A 13 -9.63 15.24 -19.63
CA LEU A 13 -9.37 14.84 -18.25
C LEU A 13 -8.39 15.86 -17.67
N VAL A 14 -8.91 16.95 -17.14
CA VAL A 14 -8.17 17.74 -16.17
C VAL A 14 -8.03 16.80 -14.97
N TYR A 15 -6.85 16.20 -14.79
CA TYR A 15 -6.47 15.63 -13.50
C TYR A 15 -6.42 16.80 -12.52
N GLY A 16 -7.61 17.16 -12.01
CA GLY A 16 -7.85 18.27 -11.12
C GLY A 16 -7.20 18.02 -9.77
N GLN A 17 -7.17 19.07 -8.97
CA GLN A 17 -6.88 18.94 -7.55
C GLN A 17 -7.91 17.98 -6.91
N CYS A 18 -7.48 17.18 -5.95
CA CYS A 18 -8.34 16.31 -5.17
C CYS A 18 -9.27 17.18 -4.32
N ASP A 19 -10.55 16.89 -4.38
CA ASP A 19 -11.61 17.57 -3.65
C ASP A 19 -12.48 16.54 -2.91
N PRO A 20 -12.36 16.47 -1.56
CA PRO A 20 -13.18 15.60 -0.73
C PRO A 20 -14.70 15.76 -0.92
N ALA A 21 -15.16 16.95 -1.31
CA ALA A 21 -16.58 17.27 -1.49
C ALA A 21 -17.07 17.07 -2.93
N GLY A 22 -16.17 16.86 -3.89
CA GLY A 22 -16.47 16.90 -5.31
C GLY A 22 -16.12 15.62 -6.05
N ASN A 23 -14.82 15.34 -6.18
CA ASN A 23 -14.30 14.32 -7.09
C ASN A 23 -13.67 13.11 -6.39
N CYS A 24 -13.54 13.13 -5.07
CA CYS A 24 -12.95 12.06 -4.28
C CYS A 24 -13.70 11.91 -2.96
N SER A 25 -14.50 10.86 -2.78
CA SER A 25 -15.27 10.67 -1.55
C SER A 25 -15.25 9.22 -1.07
N PRO A 26 -15.34 8.99 0.26
CA PRO A 26 -15.49 7.66 0.82
C PRO A 26 -16.76 6.95 0.29
N PRO A 27 -16.74 5.60 0.18
CA PRO A 27 -15.68 4.69 0.60
C PRO A 27 -14.60 4.45 -0.46
N ASP A 28 -14.75 5.03 -1.66
CA ASP A 28 -13.95 4.64 -2.82
C ASP A 28 -12.67 5.47 -2.97
N CYS A 29 -12.65 6.69 -2.45
CA CYS A 29 -11.52 7.59 -2.61
C CYS A 29 -11.27 8.41 -1.35
N ARG A 30 -10.00 8.71 -1.08
CA ARG A 30 -9.61 9.67 -0.06
C ARG A 30 -8.36 10.44 -0.45
N CYS A 31 -8.44 11.76 -0.37
CA CYS A 31 -7.34 12.64 -0.77
C CYS A 31 -6.13 12.53 0.17
N PHE A 32 -4.93 12.58 -0.40
CA PHE A 32 -3.66 12.61 0.36
C PHE A 32 -3.57 13.79 1.35
N LYS A 33 -4.08 14.96 0.95
CA LYS A 33 -4.05 16.16 1.78
C LYS A 33 -5.15 16.20 2.86
N ASP A 34 -6.12 15.29 2.80
CA ASP A 34 -7.22 15.24 3.75
C ASP A 34 -6.79 14.61 5.09
N ASN A 35 -6.56 15.47 6.08
CA ASN A 35 -6.23 15.11 7.45
C ASN A 35 -7.46 15.04 8.38
N THR A 36 -8.68 15.20 7.86
CA THR A 36 -9.90 15.13 8.68
C THR A 36 -10.12 13.72 9.20
N THR A 37 -10.84 13.57 10.29
CA THR A 37 -11.18 12.24 10.82
C THR A 37 -12.14 11.51 9.87
N PRO A 38 -11.86 10.24 9.51
CA PRO A 38 -12.78 9.47 8.67
C PRO A 38 -14.17 9.37 9.31
N GLY A 39 -15.21 9.53 8.49
CA GLY A 39 -16.60 9.46 8.95
C GLY A 39 -17.11 10.70 9.68
N GLY A 40 -16.32 11.77 9.81
CA GLY A 40 -16.73 13.01 10.49
C GLY A 40 -16.82 12.88 12.02
N LEU A 41 -16.20 11.85 12.59
CA LEU A 41 -16.17 11.59 14.02
C LEU A 41 -15.24 12.58 14.75
N GLN A 42 -15.54 12.89 16.00
CA GLN A 42 -14.59 13.61 16.85
C GLN A 42 -13.42 12.68 17.24
N PRO A 43 -12.22 13.22 17.49
CA PRO A 43 -11.05 12.39 17.81
C PRO A 43 -11.22 11.43 19.00
N ASP A 44 -12.02 11.82 20.00
CA ASP A 44 -12.34 11.01 21.19
C ASP A 44 -13.37 9.91 20.93
N GLU A 45 -14.06 9.94 19.79
CA GLU A 45 -14.98 8.89 19.34
C GLU A 45 -14.26 7.80 18.53
N ILE A 46 -12.99 8.00 18.16
CA ILE A 46 -12.26 7.12 17.24
C ILE A 46 -11.39 6.12 18.02
N PRO A 47 -11.58 4.82 17.81
CA PRO A 47 -10.66 3.82 18.36
C PRO A 47 -9.24 4.00 17.81
N GLN A 48 -8.24 4.03 18.68
CA GLN A 48 -6.83 3.99 18.27
C GLN A 48 -6.47 2.58 17.78
N MET A 49 -6.40 2.38 16.46
CA MET A 49 -6.25 1.04 15.85
C MET A 49 -4.80 0.57 15.71
N VAL A 50 -4.08 0.04 16.69
CA VAL A 50 -2.67 -0.32 16.44
C VAL A 50 -2.50 -1.47 15.41
N VAL A 51 -1.72 -1.25 14.34
CA VAL A 51 -1.39 -2.29 13.33
C VAL A 51 0.03 -2.77 13.54
N ILE A 52 0.17 -4.07 13.81
CA ILE A 52 1.48 -4.75 13.98
C ILE A 52 1.75 -5.54 12.70
N THR A 53 2.89 -5.27 12.07
CA THR A 53 3.30 -5.94 10.83
C THR A 53 4.64 -6.65 11.01
N MET A 54 4.77 -7.81 10.38
CA MET A 54 6.01 -8.57 10.30
C MET A 54 6.41 -8.68 8.82
N ASP A 55 7.65 -8.31 8.53
CA ASP A 55 8.19 -8.30 7.18
C ASP A 55 9.10 -9.52 6.96
N TYR A 56 9.19 -9.98 5.70
CA TYR A 56 10.06 -11.07 5.23
C TYR A 56 9.53 -12.49 5.53
N ALA A 57 10.40 -13.39 5.98
CA ALA A 57 10.12 -14.81 6.03
C ALA A 57 9.30 -15.19 7.29
N LEU A 58 8.25 -15.99 7.10
CA LEU A 58 7.55 -16.65 8.19
C LEU A 58 7.85 -18.15 8.14
N ASN A 59 8.46 -18.66 9.21
CA ASN A 59 8.80 -20.06 9.35
C ASN A 59 8.80 -20.47 10.84
N SER A 60 9.11 -21.73 11.12
CA SER A 60 9.09 -22.30 12.47
C SER A 60 10.13 -21.69 13.42
N GLU A 61 11.20 -21.07 12.91
CA GLU A 61 12.21 -20.41 13.73
C GLU A 61 11.63 -19.20 14.49
N PHE A 62 10.73 -18.45 13.84
CA PHE A 62 10.14 -17.23 14.42
C PHE A 62 8.72 -17.43 14.98
N ALA A 63 8.08 -18.58 14.70
CA ALA A 63 6.69 -18.82 15.08
C ALA A 63 6.46 -18.70 16.59
N GLU A 64 7.36 -19.25 17.42
CA GLU A 64 7.20 -19.17 18.88
C GLU A 64 7.24 -17.71 19.38
N LEU A 65 8.12 -16.88 18.81
CA LEU A 65 8.21 -15.47 19.15
C LEU A 65 6.91 -14.74 18.81
N TYR A 66 6.37 -14.96 17.62
CA TYR A 66 5.12 -14.34 17.19
C TYR A 66 3.93 -14.81 18.04
N ASP A 67 3.87 -16.08 18.42
CA ASP A 67 2.83 -16.59 19.31
C ASP A 67 2.85 -15.89 20.68
N GLN A 68 4.03 -15.55 21.20
CA GLN A 68 4.16 -14.78 22.45
C GLN A 68 3.69 -13.32 22.31
N LEU A 69 3.88 -12.71 21.13
CA LEU A 69 3.45 -11.33 20.83
C LEU A 69 1.92 -11.19 20.80
N PHE A 70 1.20 -12.20 20.32
CA PHE A 70 -0.26 -12.14 20.09
C PHE A 70 -1.07 -12.94 21.12
N THR A 71 -0.73 -12.79 22.41
CA THR A 71 -1.42 -13.45 23.52
C THR A 71 -2.55 -12.63 24.15
N THR A 72 -2.69 -11.36 23.78
CA THR A 72 -3.66 -10.43 24.37
C THR A 72 -4.94 -10.33 23.54
N THR A 73 -5.98 -9.74 24.13
CA THR A 73 -7.25 -9.44 23.48
C THR A 73 -7.45 -7.94 23.29
N ASN A 74 -8.21 -7.58 22.26
CA ASN A 74 -8.72 -6.23 22.06
C ASN A 74 -9.87 -5.92 23.04
N PRO A 75 -10.26 -4.65 23.24
CA PRO A 75 -11.37 -4.27 24.13
C PRO A 75 -12.75 -4.88 23.78
N ASN A 76 -12.88 -5.49 22.61
CA ASN A 76 -14.07 -6.21 22.16
C ASN A 76 -13.97 -7.73 22.37
N ASP A 77 -13.02 -8.19 23.19
CA ASP A 77 -12.74 -9.60 23.50
C ASP A 77 -12.25 -10.46 22.33
N CYS A 78 -12.01 -9.87 21.15
CA CYS A 78 -11.37 -10.57 20.04
C CYS A 78 -9.84 -10.70 20.26
N PRO A 79 -9.19 -11.77 19.77
CA PRO A 79 -7.74 -11.88 19.79
C PRO A 79 -7.06 -10.69 19.09
N THR A 80 -5.88 -10.29 19.55
CA THR A 80 -5.01 -9.43 18.74
C THR A 80 -4.43 -10.19 17.57
N LEU A 81 -4.36 -9.53 16.42
CA LEU A 81 -3.86 -10.10 15.17
C LEU A 81 -2.84 -9.14 14.56
N GLY A 82 -1.99 -9.67 13.69
CA GLY A 82 -1.04 -8.91 12.92
C GLY A 82 -1.12 -9.24 11.43
N THR A 83 -0.30 -8.53 10.66
CA THR A 83 -0.18 -8.71 9.22
C THR A 83 1.23 -9.18 8.86
N PHE A 84 1.35 -10.25 8.09
CA PHE A 84 2.63 -10.73 7.56
C PHE A 84 2.81 -10.31 6.10
N TYR A 85 3.86 -9.56 5.78
CA TYR A 85 4.24 -9.28 4.39
C TYR A 85 5.34 -10.23 3.94
N LEU A 86 4.95 -11.29 3.23
CA LEU A 86 5.81 -12.45 3.01
C LEU A 86 6.86 -12.22 1.92
N GLN A 87 8.08 -12.63 2.24
CA GLN A 87 9.10 -12.95 1.25
C GLN A 87 9.10 -14.46 0.97
N ASP A 88 9.18 -14.91 -0.29
CA ASP A 88 9.18 -16.35 -0.61
C ASP A 88 10.39 -17.09 -0.03
N LEU A 89 11.59 -16.52 -0.19
CA LEU A 89 12.84 -17.10 0.28
C LEU A 89 12.79 -17.31 1.80
N ASN A 90 12.95 -18.58 2.20
CA ASN A 90 12.92 -19.10 3.58
C ASN A 90 11.56 -19.06 4.28
N THR A 91 10.46 -18.80 3.56
CA THR A 91 9.10 -18.94 4.11
C THR A 91 8.64 -20.39 4.07
N ASP A 92 8.09 -20.85 5.19
CA ASP A 92 7.38 -22.12 5.30
C ASP A 92 5.87 -21.84 5.17
N TYR A 93 5.30 -22.24 4.03
CA TYR A 93 3.90 -21.95 3.73
C TYR A 93 2.90 -22.78 4.55
N ASP A 94 3.32 -23.88 5.18
CA ASP A 94 2.46 -24.61 6.13
C ASP A 94 2.29 -23.79 7.42
N VAL A 95 3.37 -23.13 7.87
CA VAL A 95 3.32 -22.18 8.99
C VAL A 95 2.46 -20.97 8.61
N VAL A 96 2.66 -20.40 7.42
CA VAL A 96 1.82 -19.30 6.92
C VAL A 96 0.33 -19.65 6.96
N LYS A 97 -0.02 -20.85 6.47
CA LYS A 97 -1.41 -21.34 6.50
C LYS A 97 -1.95 -21.45 7.92
N ALA A 98 -1.15 -21.93 8.87
CA ALA A 98 -1.55 -22.02 10.28
C ALA A 98 -1.81 -20.64 10.92
N TYR A 99 -1.05 -19.61 10.54
CA TYR A 99 -1.32 -18.23 10.98
C TYR A 99 -2.57 -17.66 10.32
N TYR A 100 -2.75 -17.86 9.01
CA TYR A 100 -3.95 -17.46 8.29
C TYR A 100 -5.23 -18.08 8.91
N ASP A 101 -5.19 -19.38 9.24
CA ASP A 101 -6.33 -20.08 9.85
C ASP A 101 -6.70 -19.55 11.25
N ARG A 102 -5.77 -18.87 11.92
CA ARG A 102 -6.01 -18.16 13.19
C ARG A 102 -6.48 -16.73 13.00
N GLY A 103 -6.62 -16.27 11.75
CA GLY A 103 -7.16 -14.96 11.40
C GLY A 103 -6.11 -13.88 11.12
N PHE A 104 -4.82 -14.21 11.09
CA PHE A 104 -3.78 -13.25 10.71
C PHE A 104 -3.91 -12.86 9.25
N GLU A 105 -3.64 -11.59 8.95
CA GLU A 105 -3.63 -11.11 7.57
C GLU A 105 -2.33 -11.53 6.88
N ILE A 106 -2.44 -12.01 5.64
CA ILE A 106 -1.30 -12.41 4.82
C ILE A 106 -1.21 -11.49 3.59
N GLY A 107 -0.12 -10.74 3.50
CA GLY A 107 0.25 -9.87 2.40
C GLY A 107 1.50 -10.34 1.67
N VAL A 108 1.82 -9.66 0.57
CA VAL A 108 2.95 -9.97 -0.31
C VAL A 108 4.05 -8.94 -0.15
N SER A 109 5.33 -9.38 -0.15
CA SER A 109 6.47 -8.46 -0.23
C SER A 109 7.40 -8.72 -1.41
N SER A 110 8.12 -9.85 -1.45
CA SER A 110 9.13 -10.11 -2.48
C SER A 110 9.46 -11.59 -2.65
N VAL A 111 10.22 -11.95 -3.68
CA VAL A 111 10.72 -13.33 -3.80
C VAL A 111 11.89 -13.56 -2.86
N ASP A 112 12.90 -12.68 -2.88
CA ASP A 112 14.16 -12.87 -2.15
C ASP A 112 14.76 -11.54 -1.62
N GLY A 113 13.94 -10.48 -1.59
CA GLY A 113 14.39 -9.13 -1.23
C GLY A 113 14.96 -8.32 -2.39
N THR A 114 15.05 -8.89 -3.60
CA THR A 114 15.44 -8.18 -4.82
C THR A 114 14.38 -7.15 -5.20
N ILE A 115 14.84 -5.95 -5.56
CA ILE A 115 13.98 -4.86 -6.04
C ILE A 115 13.85 -4.97 -7.57
N PRO A 116 12.64 -5.14 -8.12
CA PRO A 116 12.42 -5.16 -9.56
C PRO A 116 12.85 -3.86 -10.24
N LYS A 117 13.25 -3.97 -11.51
CA LYS A 117 13.73 -2.83 -12.31
C LYS A 117 12.69 -2.24 -13.24
N ASP A 118 11.64 -2.99 -13.53
CA ASP A 118 10.61 -2.65 -14.51
C ASP A 118 9.26 -3.27 -14.12
N GLU A 119 8.21 -2.89 -14.85
CA GLU A 119 6.82 -3.35 -14.67
C GLU A 119 6.70 -4.87 -14.68
N VAL A 120 7.36 -5.54 -15.63
CA VAL A 120 7.33 -7.00 -15.75
C VAL A 120 7.87 -7.64 -14.46
N GLY A 121 8.98 -7.13 -13.94
CA GLY A 121 9.54 -7.62 -12.69
C GLY A 121 8.62 -7.43 -11.48
N TRP A 122 7.91 -6.30 -11.37
CA TRP A 122 6.93 -6.08 -10.28
C TRP A 122 5.72 -7.00 -10.39
N VAL A 123 5.16 -7.14 -11.60
CA VAL A 123 4.04 -8.05 -11.86
C VAL A 123 4.42 -9.49 -11.53
N ASP A 124 5.58 -9.96 -12.02
CA ASP A 124 6.04 -11.34 -11.83
C ASP A 124 6.40 -11.64 -10.37
N LEU A 125 7.02 -10.69 -9.67
CA LEU A 125 7.33 -10.82 -8.24
C LEU A 125 6.05 -11.03 -7.43
N ILE A 126 5.06 -10.14 -7.58
CA ILE A 126 3.82 -10.21 -6.79
C ILE A 126 3.05 -11.49 -7.14
N LYS A 127 2.98 -11.82 -8.43
CA LYS A 127 2.34 -13.05 -8.91
C LYS A 127 2.97 -14.30 -8.33
N THR A 128 4.30 -14.35 -8.28
CA THR A 128 5.06 -15.51 -7.78
C THR A 128 4.72 -15.78 -6.32
N VAL A 129 4.83 -14.77 -5.47
CA VAL A 129 4.56 -14.90 -4.04
C VAL A 129 3.07 -15.20 -3.79
N LYS A 130 2.15 -14.48 -4.44
CA LYS A 130 0.71 -14.71 -4.29
C LYS A 130 0.31 -16.13 -4.72
N THR A 131 0.94 -16.69 -5.77
CA THR A 131 0.68 -18.07 -6.20
C THR A 131 1.14 -19.10 -5.17
N LYS A 132 2.22 -18.83 -4.44
CA LYS A 132 2.69 -19.70 -3.35
C LYS A 132 1.75 -19.64 -2.14
N ILE A 133 1.33 -18.44 -1.75
CA ILE A 133 0.35 -18.22 -0.68
C ILE A 133 -0.94 -18.98 -0.99
N THR A 134 -1.50 -18.82 -2.18
CA THR A 134 -2.74 -19.52 -2.56
C THR A 134 -2.53 -21.03 -2.76
N GLY A 135 -1.36 -21.44 -3.22
CA GLY A 135 -0.95 -22.85 -3.29
C GLY A 135 -0.95 -23.55 -1.93
N ALA A 136 -0.78 -22.81 -0.83
CA ALA A 136 -0.90 -23.30 0.54
C ALA A 136 -2.36 -23.45 1.03
N GLY A 137 -3.35 -23.20 0.17
CA GLY A 137 -4.78 -23.27 0.50
C GLY A 137 -5.34 -22.01 1.14
N ILE A 138 -4.64 -20.88 1.05
CA ILE A 138 -5.16 -19.56 1.44
C ILE A 138 -6.02 -19.02 0.30
N ASN A 139 -7.17 -18.43 0.63
CA ASN A 139 -8.06 -17.83 -0.36
C ASN A 139 -7.38 -16.61 -0.99
N GLY A 140 -7.27 -16.60 -2.33
CA GLY A 140 -6.61 -15.51 -3.06
C GLY A 140 -7.29 -14.16 -2.93
N ASP A 141 -8.59 -14.13 -2.62
CA ASP A 141 -9.35 -12.90 -2.37
C ASP A 141 -8.99 -12.25 -1.02
N ASP A 142 -8.43 -13.04 -0.09
CA ASP A 142 -8.00 -12.57 1.23
C ASP A 142 -6.53 -12.06 1.21
N VAL A 143 -5.78 -12.31 0.12
CA VAL A 143 -4.43 -11.77 -0.11
C VAL A 143 -4.51 -10.41 -0.80
N ARG A 144 -4.59 -9.36 0.02
CA ARG A 144 -4.99 -8.02 -0.43
C ARG A 144 -3.92 -6.93 -0.28
N GLY A 145 -2.93 -7.12 0.60
CA GLY A 145 -1.91 -6.12 0.90
C GLY A 145 -0.56 -6.37 0.21
N TYR A 146 0.09 -5.30 -0.21
CA TYR A 146 1.47 -5.30 -0.71
C TYR A 146 2.40 -4.44 0.15
N ARG A 147 3.66 -4.85 0.33
CA ARG A 147 4.71 -4.01 0.91
C ARG A 147 6.05 -4.21 0.19
N PRO A 148 6.63 -3.17 -0.44
CA PRO A 148 7.82 -3.31 -1.25
C PRO A 148 9.05 -3.74 -0.44
N PRO A 149 9.95 -4.56 -1.04
CA PRO A 149 11.18 -4.99 -0.37
C PRO A 149 12.04 -3.78 0.00
N GLN A 150 12.55 -3.78 1.24
CA GLN A 150 13.42 -2.72 1.77
C GLN A 150 12.77 -1.32 1.74
N LEU A 151 11.43 -1.26 1.65
CA LEU A 151 10.68 -0.02 1.46
C LEU A 151 11.12 0.75 0.20
N ASN A 152 11.64 0.04 -0.81
CA ASN A 152 12.08 0.63 -2.06
C ASN A 152 10.92 0.67 -3.05
N PHE A 153 10.35 1.87 -3.18
CA PHE A 153 9.16 2.12 -3.99
C PHE A 153 9.46 2.07 -5.48
N GLY A 154 8.75 1.21 -6.21
CA GLY A 154 8.89 1.01 -7.65
C GLY A 154 8.14 2.02 -8.51
N GLY A 155 7.39 2.95 -7.91
CA GLY A 155 6.65 3.96 -8.66
C GLY A 155 5.45 3.36 -9.38
N THR A 156 5.19 3.81 -10.62
CA THR A 156 3.99 3.40 -11.37
C THR A 156 4.00 1.90 -11.66
N GLU A 157 5.16 1.35 -11.97
CA GLU A 157 5.40 -0.06 -12.25
C GLU A 157 4.99 -0.97 -11.09
N GLU A 158 5.25 -0.55 -9.85
CA GLU A 158 4.80 -1.26 -8.65
C GLU A 158 3.28 -1.34 -8.56
N PHE A 159 2.57 -0.21 -8.73
CA PHE A 159 1.10 -0.22 -8.64
C PHE A 159 0.42 -0.99 -9.78
N ILE A 160 1.04 -1.04 -10.96
CA ILE A 160 0.59 -1.92 -12.03
C ILE A 160 0.70 -3.38 -11.53
N GLY A 161 1.83 -3.75 -10.95
CA GLY A 161 2.02 -5.07 -10.34
C GLY A 161 0.98 -5.40 -9.25
N ILE A 162 0.69 -4.44 -8.36
CA ILE A 162 -0.33 -4.58 -7.29
C ILE A 162 -1.71 -4.83 -7.92
N GLY A 163 -2.13 -3.95 -8.84
CA GLY A 163 -3.45 -4.00 -9.47
C GLY A 163 -3.67 -5.23 -10.34
N ASP A 164 -2.69 -5.60 -11.17
CA ASP A 164 -2.78 -6.76 -12.08
C ASP A 164 -2.85 -8.10 -11.33
N ASN A 165 -2.33 -8.15 -10.10
CA ASN A 165 -2.42 -9.30 -9.22
C ASN A 165 -3.60 -9.23 -8.22
N GLY A 166 -4.46 -8.21 -8.33
CA GLY A 166 -5.67 -8.06 -7.52
C GLY A 166 -5.42 -7.72 -6.06
N LEU A 167 -4.25 -7.16 -5.73
CA LEU A 167 -4.01 -6.54 -4.43
C LEU A 167 -4.63 -5.13 -4.45
N VAL A 168 -4.96 -4.59 -3.28
CA VAL A 168 -5.83 -3.39 -3.19
C VAL A 168 -5.24 -2.27 -2.36
N TYR A 169 -4.16 -2.51 -1.64
CA TYR A 169 -3.46 -1.47 -0.89
C TYR A 169 -1.95 -1.74 -0.83
N ASP A 170 -1.18 -0.67 -0.75
CA ASP A 170 0.24 -0.71 -0.40
C ASP A 170 0.46 -0.26 1.06
N ALA A 171 1.49 -0.82 1.68
CA ALA A 171 2.03 -0.44 2.97
C ALA A 171 3.52 -0.06 2.88
N GLY A 172 3.93 0.55 1.75
CA GLY A 172 5.32 0.93 1.44
C GLY A 172 5.61 2.42 1.50
N CYS A 173 4.58 3.26 1.48
CA CYS A 173 4.69 4.71 1.55
C CYS A 173 5.11 5.21 2.96
N VAL A 174 6.40 5.46 3.16
CA VAL A 174 7.05 5.85 4.45
C VAL A 174 7.73 7.23 4.50
N THR A 175 7.16 8.29 5.06
CA THR A 175 7.85 9.60 5.12
C THR A 175 8.33 9.97 6.52
N SER A 176 9.51 10.61 6.61
CA SER A 176 9.99 11.23 7.84
C SER A 176 9.31 12.56 8.16
N GLU A 177 8.50 13.08 7.23
CA GLU A 177 7.78 14.35 7.40
C GLU A 177 6.54 14.21 8.30
N TYR A 178 6.14 12.99 8.70
CA TYR A 178 5.01 12.77 9.61
C TYR A 178 5.48 12.65 11.06
N ASP A 179 6.04 13.73 11.59
CA ASP A 179 6.67 13.80 12.91
C ASP A 179 5.85 14.58 13.96
N THR A 180 4.72 15.17 13.59
CA THR A 180 3.83 15.91 14.48
C THR A 180 2.36 15.55 14.27
N PRO A 181 1.49 15.63 15.30
CA PRO A 181 0.07 15.33 15.13
C PRO A 181 -0.60 16.09 13.98
N SER A 182 -0.14 17.31 13.67
CA SER A 182 -0.66 18.13 12.57
C SER A 182 -0.35 17.61 11.16
N ASN A 183 0.69 16.78 11.00
CA ASN A 183 1.09 16.24 9.70
C ASN A 183 0.86 14.72 9.58
N PHE A 184 0.33 14.07 10.62
CA PHE A 184 -0.14 12.69 10.54
C PHE A 184 -1.20 12.52 9.47
N LYS A 185 -1.18 11.34 8.83
CA LYS A 185 -2.09 10.99 7.75
C LYS A 185 -2.94 9.81 8.13
N TRP A 186 -4.21 9.92 7.76
CA TRP A 186 -5.04 8.75 7.59
C TRP A 186 -4.72 8.05 6.27
N PRO A 187 -5.13 6.77 6.13
CA PRO A 187 -5.40 6.15 4.85
C PRO A 187 -5.80 7.10 3.72
N PHE A 188 -5.15 7.01 2.58
CA PHE A 188 -5.53 7.74 1.38
C PHE A 188 -5.42 6.84 0.15
N THR A 189 -5.96 7.31 -0.98
CA THR A 189 -5.93 6.62 -2.26
C THR A 189 -5.03 7.36 -3.26
N TYR A 190 -4.55 6.62 -4.27
CA TYR A 190 -3.60 7.15 -5.28
C TYR A 190 -4.29 7.76 -6.51
N ASP A 191 -5.60 8.01 -6.45
CA ASP A 191 -6.38 8.58 -7.56
C ASP A 191 -5.87 9.96 -7.99
N PHE A 192 -5.26 10.72 -7.06
CA PHE A 192 -4.81 12.11 -7.27
C PHE A 192 -3.31 12.29 -6.99
N GLN A 193 -2.47 11.80 -7.90
CA GLN A 193 -1.01 11.72 -7.77
C GLN A 193 -0.29 13.07 -7.59
N LYS A 194 -0.80 14.16 -8.18
CA LYS A 194 -0.12 15.47 -8.19
C LYS A 194 -0.04 16.15 -6.82
N GLU A 195 -0.75 15.64 -5.83
CA GLU A 195 -0.78 16.21 -4.48
C GLU A 195 0.22 15.60 -3.50
N GLN A 196 0.86 14.51 -3.89
CA GLN A 196 1.86 13.80 -3.09
C GLN A 196 3.21 14.56 -3.15
N PRO A 197 3.93 14.71 -2.01
CA PRO A 197 5.17 15.49 -1.96
C PRO A 197 6.24 14.89 -2.88
N VAL A 198 6.81 15.73 -3.73
CA VAL A 198 7.84 15.38 -4.73
C VAL A 198 9.24 15.27 -4.09
N THR A 199 9.38 15.59 -2.80
CA THR A 199 10.67 15.77 -2.12
C THR A 199 11.05 14.61 -1.20
N ALA A 200 10.09 13.82 -0.74
CA ALA A 200 10.39 12.57 -0.05
C ALA A 200 10.64 11.51 -1.12
N ARG A 201 11.68 10.68 -0.96
CA ARG A 201 11.94 9.46 -1.77
C ARG A 201 10.86 8.39 -1.61
N VAL A 202 9.63 8.81 -1.36
CA VAL A 202 8.63 8.06 -0.66
C VAL A 202 7.29 8.40 -1.27
N CYS A 203 6.57 7.38 -1.73
CA CYS A 203 5.25 7.48 -2.36
C CYS A 203 5.26 8.25 -3.69
N GLN A 204 6.38 8.21 -4.44
CA GLN A 204 6.45 8.85 -5.75
C GLN A 204 5.98 7.90 -6.84
N LEU A 205 4.72 8.05 -7.27
CA LEU A 205 4.36 7.63 -8.62
C LEU A 205 5.20 8.47 -9.59
N ILE A 206 6.24 7.87 -10.19
CA ILE A 206 7.21 8.60 -11.00
C ILE A 206 6.47 9.36 -12.10
N LYS A 207 6.50 10.70 -12.03
CA LYS A 207 6.41 11.53 -13.24
C LYS A 207 7.73 11.37 -13.98
N ASN A 208 7.69 10.67 -15.12
CA ASN A 208 8.42 10.93 -16.37
C ASN A 208 8.76 9.63 -17.11
N SER A 209 7.78 9.02 -17.80
CA SER A 209 8.12 8.56 -19.14
C SER A 209 8.28 9.82 -19.99
N LYS A 210 9.42 9.94 -20.67
CA LYS A 210 9.72 11.04 -21.57
C LYS A 210 8.65 11.10 -22.68
N VAL A 211 7.62 11.93 -22.56
CA VAL A 211 6.95 12.50 -23.72
C VAL A 211 7.78 13.71 -24.16
N ASN A 212 8.96 13.42 -24.72
CA ASN A 212 9.64 14.39 -25.58
C ASN A 212 8.90 14.36 -26.92
N GLY A 213 8.09 15.37 -27.18
CA GLY A 213 7.49 15.52 -28.50
C GLY A 213 6.24 16.38 -28.49
N SER A 214 6.43 17.68 -28.64
CA SER A 214 5.54 18.46 -29.48
C SER A 214 5.37 17.72 -30.82
N LEU A 215 4.22 17.08 -31.04
CA LEU A 215 3.72 16.85 -32.38
C LEU A 215 2.33 17.48 -32.50
N SER A 216 2.37 18.79 -32.74
CA SER A 216 1.44 19.42 -33.66
C SER A 216 1.31 18.53 -34.90
N SER A 217 0.06 18.20 -35.25
CA SER A 217 -0.44 17.95 -36.61
C SER A 217 0.44 17.15 -37.61
N GLN A 218 -0.19 16.11 -38.18
CA GLN A 218 0.18 15.38 -39.41
C GLN A 218 0.92 14.05 -39.21
N ILE A 219 0.16 12.95 -39.08
CA ILE A 219 0.51 11.70 -39.77
C ILE A 219 -0.75 11.15 -40.45
N SER A 220 -0.61 10.99 -41.76
CA SER A 220 -1.57 10.52 -42.75
C SER A 220 -2.12 9.13 -42.43
N LEU A 221 -3.43 8.94 -42.62
CA LEU A 221 -4.04 7.62 -42.80
C LEU A 221 -3.42 6.97 -44.04
N SER A 222 -2.57 5.96 -43.88
CA SER A 222 -2.38 4.88 -44.86
C SER A 222 -1.50 3.76 -44.31
N ARG A 223 -2.04 2.53 -44.32
CA ARG A 223 -1.38 1.23 -44.15
C ARG A 223 -0.81 0.91 -42.76
N MET A 224 -1.58 0.15 -41.98
CA MET A 224 -1.21 -1.23 -41.61
C MET A 224 -2.40 -1.88 -40.90
N THR A 225 -3.15 -2.68 -41.66
CA THR A 225 -3.91 -3.81 -41.12
C THR A 225 -2.92 -4.81 -40.55
N GLN A 226 -2.86 -4.94 -39.22
CA GLN A 226 -2.67 -6.22 -38.55
C GLN A 226 -2.99 -6.08 -37.05
N ASN A 227 -3.95 -6.91 -36.65
CA ASN A 227 -4.47 -7.18 -35.31
C ASN A 227 -3.54 -6.83 -34.13
N VAL A 228 -3.77 -5.66 -33.52
CA VAL A 228 -3.47 -5.44 -32.10
C VAL A 228 -4.79 -5.08 -31.44
N LYS A 229 -5.38 -6.06 -30.74
CA LYS A 229 -6.45 -5.80 -29.78
C LYS A 229 -5.86 -4.93 -28.68
N PHE A 230 -6.18 -3.64 -28.66
CA PHE A 230 -6.04 -2.83 -27.46
C PHE A 230 -6.88 -3.49 -26.36
N HIS A 231 -6.25 -4.14 -25.39
CA HIS A 231 -6.91 -4.49 -24.14
C HIS A 231 -7.18 -3.18 -23.38
N LYS A 232 -8.46 -2.82 -23.29
CA LYS A 232 -8.96 -1.82 -22.35
C LYS A 232 -8.76 -2.35 -20.92
N GLY A 233 -7.53 -2.30 -20.42
CA GLY A 233 -7.18 -2.71 -19.05
C GLY A 233 -6.78 -1.55 -18.14
N ALA A 234 -6.19 -0.49 -18.70
CA ALA A 234 -5.67 0.63 -17.92
C ALA A 234 -6.70 1.76 -17.74
N LEU A 235 -7.88 1.46 -17.20
CA LEU A 235 -8.82 2.43 -16.59
C LEU A 235 -10.04 1.66 -16.06
N MET A 236 -9.92 0.94 -14.94
CA MET A 236 -11.03 0.54 -14.06
C MET A 236 -10.45 -0.13 -12.80
N LEU A 237 -10.01 0.67 -11.82
CA LEU A 237 -10.23 0.27 -10.43
C LEU A 237 -11.75 0.28 -10.25
N LYS A 238 -12.39 -0.89 -10.39
CA LYS A 238 -13.80 -1.06 -10.08
C LYS A 238 -13.94 -2.06 -8.95
N ARG A 239 -14.46 -1.55 -7.83
CA ARG A 239 -15.17 -2.25 -6.74
C ARG A 239 -14.32 -3.15 -5.84
N ARG A 240 -13.80 -2.54 -4.77
CA ARG A 240 -14.17 -2.79 -3.35
C ARG A 240 -13.01 -2.36 -2.45
N GLN A 241 -13.29 -1.36 -1.61
CA GLN A 241 -12.67 -1.01 -0.32
C GLN A 241 -11.20 -1.38 -0.12
N MET A 242 -10.32 -0.38 0.13
CA MET A 242 -9.49 -0.43 1.34
C MET A 242 -8.74 0.87 1.67
N LEU A 243 -8.52 0.99 2.99
CA LEU A 243 -7.84 2.05 3.73
C LEU A 243 -6.39 1.62 4.03
N SER A 244 -5.41 2.52 3.88
CA SER A 244 -3.99 2.37 4.26
C SER A 244 -3.70 2.86 5.69
N ILE A 245 -3.58 1.98 6.69
CA ILE A 245 -3.33 2.40 8.08
C ILE A 245 -1.86 2.17 8.52
N TYR A 246 -1.34 3.15 9.26
CA TYR A 246 -0.23 3.15 10.25
C TYR A 246 1.17 3.67 9.92
N TYR A 247 1.62 4.57 10.81
CA TYR A 247 2.79 4.35 11.66
C TYR A 247 2.62 5.04 13.03
N MET A 248 2.73 4.26 14.12
CA MET A 248 3.10 4.67 15.48
C MET A 248 3.39 3.38 16.26
N ILE A 249 4.63 2.86 16.18
CA ILE A 249 5.37 2.09 17.20
C ILE A 249 6.79 1.86 16.64
N THR A 250 7.66 2.86 16.78
CA THR A 250 9.12 2.65 16.80
C THR A 250 9.80 3.57 17.82
N LEU A 251 9.06 4.08 18.82
CA LEU A 251 9.62 4.97 19.85
C LEU A 251 9.33 4.55 21.30
N LEU A 252 8.92 3.30 21.56
CA LEU A 252 8.64 2.82 22.92
C LEU A 252 9.58 1.73 23.44
N LEU A 253 10.58 1.29 22.66
CA LEU A 253 11.61 0.35 23.11
C LEU A 253 12.97 0.98 23.44
N THR A 254 13.11 2.31 23.37
CA THR A 254 14.32 3.02 23.84
C THR A 254 14.09 3.90 25.07
N THR A 255 12.85 4.10 25.52
CA THR A 255 12.55 4.95 26.69
C THR A 255 12.19 4.17 27.96
N LYS A 256 11.65 2.94 27.86
CA LYS A 256 11.30 2.14 29.05
C LYS A 256 12.42 1.23 29.60
N VAL A 257 13.51 1.02 28.86
CA VAL A 257 14.71 0.31 29.38
C VAL A 257 15.71 1.29 30.01
N ALA A 258 15.60 2.59 29.72
CA ALA A 258 16.46 3.62 30.30
C ALA A 258 16.02 4.10 31.70
N GLU A 259 14.73 3.98 32.06
CA GLU A 259 14.24 4.43 33.37
C GLU A 259 14.41 3.38 34.48
N HIS A 260 14.49 2.09 34.14
CA HIS A 260 14.59 1.04 35.17
C HIS A 260 16.02 0.70 35.62
N HIS A 261 17.04 1.24 34.96
CA HIS A 261 18.46 1.06 35.35
C HIS A 261 19.13 2.31 35.95
N MET A 262 18.45 3.45 36.03
CA MET A 262 19.03 4.68 36.60
C MET A 262 18.67 4.93 38.07
N SER A 263 17.72 4.18 38.65
CA SER A 263 17.40 4.24 40.09
C SER A 263 18.30 3.36 40.98
N SER A 264 19.05 2.43 40.40
CA SER A 264 19.94 1.53 41.18
C SER A 264 21.41 1.96 41.20
N LEU A 265 21.78 3.05 40.51
CA LEU A 265 23.16 3.55 40.46
C LEU A 265 23.39 4.85 41.26
N LEU A 266 22.33 5.46 41.79
CA LEU A 266 22.39 6.70 42.59
C LEU A 266 22.31 6.49 44.12
N MET A 267 22.30 5.23 44.58
CA MET A 267 22.41 4.87 46.02
C MET A 267 23.78 4.28 46.41
N LEU A 268 24.80 4.36 45.55
CA LEU A 268 26.17 3.91 45.86
C LEU A 268 27.26 5.00 45.67
N LEU A 269 26.86 6.25 45.42
CA LEU A 269 27.75 7.41 45.48
C LEU A 269 27.00 8.57 46.14
N GLY A 270 26.98 8.53 47.48
CA GLY A 270 26.34 9.51 48.36
C GLY A 270 26.26 8.98 49.78
#